data_AF-A0AAN9LW07-F1
#
_entry.id   AF-A0AAN9LW07-F1
#
_cell.length_a   1.000
_cell.length_b   1.000
_cell.length_c   1.000
_cell.angle_alpha   90.00
_cell.angle_beta   90.00
_cell.angle_gamma   90.00
#
_symmetry.space_group_name_H-M   'P 1'
#
loop_
_entity.id
_entity.type
_entity.pdbx_description
1 polymer ?
#
loop_
_entity_poly.entity_id
_entity_poly.type
_entity_poly.pdbx_seq_one_letter_code
_entity_poly.pdbx_strand_id
1 'polypeptide(L)'
;MSMQHENSDTKEVICPQRRLTNLMHHSGNKYCADCGTPEPKWVSSSLGVFICIKCSGIHRSLGVHISKVLSLKLDEWTDEQVDALAKLGGNTLLNKKYEACLPSNMRKPKPHSSIEERSEFIRRKYEMQQFMGCDDHMAGTIVQSQGRSISLAQCSSSYYHAFMDKKPSEKNPSKTRIGSAFRNSWGRKDSEHKSKKSTSLAGMVEFVGLIKVNVVKGTHLAVRDVMTSDPYVILSLGHQSVKTRVIKNNLNPVWNESLMLSIPENIPPLKVLVYDKDTFSTDDFMGEAEIDIQPLVIAAKAYEKSTINESMQLGKFVASKDNTLVRDGIISLDEGKIKQEISVRLQNIERGELELELECVPLTQ
;
A
#
# COMPACT_ATOMS: atom_id res chain seq x y z
N MET A 1 -1.49 56.14 -35.74
CA MET A 1 -2.09 55.46 -34.56
C MET A 1 -1.80 53.99 -34.71
N SER A 2 -0.87 53.46 -33.91
CA SER A 2 -0.47 52.05 -33.99
C SER A 2 -1.20 51.29 -32.90
N MET A 3 -2.14 50.42 -33.27
CA MET A 3 -2.74 49.48 -32.33
C MET A 3 -1.90 48.21 -32.29
N GLN A 4 -1.21 48.00 -31.18
CA GLN A 4 -0.56 46.72 -30.89
C GLN A 4 -1.65 45.75 -30.42
N HIS A 5 -1.80 44.63 -31.13
CA HIS A 5 -2.54 43.49 -30.59
C HIS A 5 -1.63 42.77 -29.60
N GLU A 6 -1.95 42.85 -28.31
CA GLU A 6 -1.32 42.00 -27.29
C GLU A 6 -1.75 40.55 -27.51
N ASN A 7 -0.77 39.67 -27.67
CA ASN A 7 -1.00 38.24 -27.87
C ASN A 7 -1.03 37.57 -26.48
N SER A 8 -2.22 37.31 -25.95
CA SER A 8 -2.36 36.72 -24.62
C SER A 8 -2.00 35.23 -24.63
N ASP A 9 -0.87 34.88 -24.01
CA ASP A 9 -0.44 33.50 -23.77
C ASP A 9 -1.44 32.76 -22.86
N THR A 10 -2.47 32.15 -23.46
CA THR A 10 -3.31 31.17 -22.78
C THR A 10 -2.54 29.86 -22.65
N LYS A 11 -1.82 29.72 -21.53
CA LYS A 11 -1.25 28.43 -21.12
C LYS A 11 -2.38 27.42 -20.92
N GLU A 12 -2.50 26.45 -21.83
CA GLU A 12 -3.37 25.28 -21.62
C GLU A 12 -3.02 24.65 -20.26
N VAL A 13 -4.02 24.52 -19.38
CA VAL A 13 -3.87 23.78 -18.13
C VAL A 13 -3.88 22.28 -18.47
N ILE A 14 -2.70 21.73 -18.70
CA ILE A 14 -2.51 20.31 -19.02
C ILE A 14 -2.90 19.46 -17.82
N CYS A 15 -3.92 18.60 -17.97
CA CYS A 15 -4.42 17.78 -16.87
C CYS A 15 -3.33 16.85 -16.25
N PRO A 16 -3.43 16.52 -14.95
CA PRO A 16 -2.48 15.65 -14.24
C PRO A 16 -2.16 14.35 -14.98
N GLN A 17 -3.17 13.71 -15.58
CA GLN A 17 -3.04 12.43 -16.30
C GLN A 17 -2.15 12.56 -17.54
N ARG A 18 -2.26 13.67 -18.31
CA ARG A 18 -1.40 13.92 -19.49
C ARG A 18 0.03 14.25 -19.07
N ARG A 19 0.21 14.96 -17.94
CA ARG A 19 1.53 15.22 -17.33
C ARG A 19 2.19 13.92 -16.84
N LEU A 20 1.45 13.05 -16.16
CA LEU A 20 1.90 11.75 -15.68
C LEU A 20 2.27 10.81 -16.84
N THR A 21 1.48 10.84 -17.92
CA THR A 21 1.79 10.11 -19.16
C THR A 21 3.14 10.52 -19.74
N ASN A 22 3.48 11.83 -19.74
CA ASN A 22 4.80 12.29 -20.17
C ASN A 22 5.92 11.72 -19.29
N LEU A 23 5.72 11.64 -17.96
CA LEU A 23 6.70 11.03 -17.05
C LEU A 23 6.92 9.54 -17.36
N MET A 24 5.87 8.78 -17.68
CA MET A 24 5.99 7.36 -18.07
C MET A 24 6.84 7.14 -19.33
N HIS A 25 6.79 8.07 -20.30
CA HIS A 25 7.52 7.95 -21.55
C HIS A 25 9.03 8.21 -21.43
N HIS A 26 9.51 8.74 -20.30
CA HIS A 26 10.95 8.91 -20.04
C HIS A 26 11.67 7.57 -20.07
N SER A 27 12.84 7.51 -20.71
CA SER A 27 13.54 6.26 -21.03
C SER A 27 13.81 5.35 -19.82
N GLY A 28 14.12 5.90 -18.66
CA GLY A 28 14.29 5.13 -17.42
C GLY A 28 13.01 4.56 -16.83
N ASN A 29 11.87 5.24 -17.03
CA ASN A 29 10.58 4.87 -16.46
C ASN A 29 9.86 3.79 -17.29
N LYS A 30 10.36 3.48 -18.50
CA LYS A 30 9.87 2.37 -19.34
C LYS A 30 10.07 0.98 -18.72
N TYR A 31 10.90 0.86 -17.67
CA TYR A 31 11.17 -0.39 -16.97
C TYR A 31 11.08 -0.19 -15.46
N CYS A 32 10.51 -1.17 -14.77
CA CYS A 32 10.41 -1.25 -13.32
C CYS A 32 11.78 -1.02 -12.66
N ALA A 33 11.80 -0.11 -11.68
CA ALA A 33 13.02 0.31 -10.99
C ALA A 33 13.81 -0.84 -10.35
N ASP A 34 13.15 -1.92 -9.93
CA ASP A 34 13.80 -3.00 -9.16
C ASP A 34 14.08 -4.26 -9.94
N CYS A 35 13.12 -4.75 -10.75
CA CYS A 35 13.27 -6.01 -11.48
C CYS A 35 13.32 -5.89 -13.02
N GLY A 36 13.23 -4.67 -13.57
CA GLY A 36 13.31 -4.42 -15.01
C GLY A 36 12.13 -4.93 -15.84
N THR A 37 11.00 -5.28 -15.22
CA THR A 37 9.74 -5.58 -15.95
C THR A 37 9.35 -4.35 -16.78
N PRO A 38 9.04 -4.48 -18.08
CA PRO A 38 8.62 -3.34 -18.92
C PRO A 38 7.30 -2.73 -18.43
N GLU A 39 7.06 -1.48 -18.82
CA GLU A 39 5.80 -0.75 -18.63
C GLU A 39 5.26 -0.80 -17.18
N PRO A 40 6.04 -0.30 -16.19
CA PRO A 40 5.59 -0.22 -14.81
C PRO A 40 4.36 0.68 -14.67
N LYS A 41 3.26 0.12 -14.12
CA LYS A 41 1.96 0.78 -13.94
C LYS A 41 1.76 1.38 -12.53
N TRP A 42 2.75 1.22 -11.66
CA TRP A 42 2.74 1.71 -10.28
C TRP A 42 3.93 2.62 -10.02
N VAL A 43 3.82 3.45 -8.99
CA VAL A 43 4.88 4.37 -8.56
C VAL A 43 4.93 4.44 -7.04
N SER A 44 6.13 4.48 -6.48
CA SER A 44 6.34 4.87 -5.08
C SER A 44 6.52 6.38 -5.01
N SER A 45 5.44 7.14 -4.78
CA SER A 45 5.44 8.62 -4.82
C SER A 45 6.38 9.26 -3.79
N SER A 46 6.65 8.61 -2.66
CA SER A 46 7.65 9.06 -1.67
C SER A 46 9.11 8.86 -2.09
N LEU A 47 9.37 7.96 -3.05
CA LEU A 47 10.72 7.61 -3.51
C LEU A 47 10.99 8.11 -4.95
N GLY A 48 9.93 8.35 -5.73
CA GLY A 48 9.98 8.78 -7.14
C GLY A 48 10.14 7.65 -8.16
N VAL A 49 10.08 6.39 -7.74
CA VAL A 49 10.36 5.23 -8.60
C VAL A 49 9.11 4.58 -9.20
N PHE A 50 9.16 4.32 -10.50
CA PHE A 50 8.15 3.59 -11.28
C PHE A 50 8.44 2.08 -11.20
N ILE A 51 7.47 1.30 -10.74
CA ILE A 51 7.61 -0.11 -10.38
C ILE A 51 6.47 -0.96 -10.98
N CYS A 52 6.74 -2.24 -11.24
CA CYS A 52 5.70 -3.17 -11.64
C CYS A 52 4.87 -3.65 -10.43
N ILE A 53 3.72 -4.26 -10.68
CA ILE A 53 2.82 -4.70 -9.61
C ILE A 53 3.45 -5.69 -8.61
N LYS A 54 4.28 -6.62 -9.08
CA LYS A 54 4.98 -7.56 -8.17
C LYS A 54 5.92 -6.82 -7.21
N CYS A 55 6.64 -5.80 -7.69
CA CYS A 55 7.46 -4.94 -6.83
C CYS A 55 6.60 -4.00 -5.97
N SER A 56 5.46 -3.51 -6.46
CA SER A 56 4.57 -2.63 -5.71
C SER A 56 4.00 -3.31 -4.46
N GLY A 57 3.68 -4.61 -4.53
CA GLY A 57 3.28 -5.40 -3.36
C GLY A 57 4.36 -5.44 -2.26
N ILE A 58 5.61 -5.68 -2.66
CA ILE A 58 6.77 -5.65 -1.74
C ILE A 58 6.98 -4.25 -1.16
N HIS A 59 6.86 -3.19 -1.98
CA HIS A 59 6.94 -1.80 -1.52
C HIS A 59 5.88 -1.47 -0.46
N ARG A 60 4.64 -1.97 -0.59
CA ARG A 60 3.61 -1.85 0.47
C ARG A 60 4.07 -2.49 1.79
N SER A 61 4.81 -3.61 1.74
CA SER A 61 5.37 -4.28 2.94
C SER A 61 6.51 -3.53 3.65
N LEU A 62 7.04 -2.45 3.05
CA LEU A 62 8.01 -1.55 3.69
C LEU A 62 7.32 -0.52 4.61
N GLY A 63 6.02 -0.28 4.40
CA GLY A 63 5.25 0.73 5.11
C GLY A 63 5.39 2.15 4.58
N VAL A 64 4.38 2.97 4.86
CA VAL A 64 4.17 4.31 4.28
C VAL A 64 5.22 5.37 4.67
N HIS A 65 6.08 5.06 5.65
CA HIS A 65 7.20 5.90 6.06
C HIS A 65 8.43 5.74 5.14
N ILE A 66 8.48 4.65 4.37
CA ILE A 66 9.50 4.39 3.33
C ILE A 66 8.87 4.56 1.95
N SER A 67 7.81 3.81 1.66
CA SER A 67 7.20 3.75 0.33
C SER A 67 5.69 4.00 0.36
N LYS A 68 5.26 5.05 -0.34
CA LYS A 68 3.84 5.37 -0.61
C LYS A 68 3.51 4.94 -2.04
N VAL A 69 2.77 3.84 -2.19
CA VAL A 69 2.51 3.19 -3.49
C VAL A 69 1.18 3.65 -4.08
N LEU A 70 1.23 4.24 -5.28
CA LEU A 70 0.08 4.70 -6.07
C LEU A 70 0.10 4.07 -7.49
N SER A 71 -1.08 3.86 -8.06
CA SER A 71 -1.32 3.42 -9.44
C SER A 71 -1.30 4.62 -10.38
N LEU A 72 -0.70 4.44 -11.56
CA LEU A 72 -0.64 5.48 -12.59
C LEU A 72 -1.96 5.65 -13.36
N LYS A 73 -2.84 4.63 -13.33
CA LYS A 73 -4.13 4.63 -14.04
C LYS A 73 -5.35 4.64 -13.12
N LEU A 74 -5.22 4.13 -11.89
CA LEU A 74 -6.38 3.75 -11.07
C LEU A 74 -6.59 4.60 -9.82
N ASP A 75 -5.54 5.29 -9.35
CA ASP A 75 -5.65 6.26 -8.26
C ASP A 75 -5.83 7.67 -8.85
N GLU A 76 -6.51 8.56 -8.11
CA GLU A 76 -6.63 9.97 -8.49
C GLU A 76 -5.29 10.71 -8.25
N TRP A 77 -4.95 11.62 -9.16
CA TRP A 77 -3.71 12.38 -9.14
C TRP A 77 -3.98 13.88 -9.11
N THR A 78 -3.46 14.59 -8.10
CA THR A 78 -3.45 16.05 -8.08
C THR A 78 -2.22 16.60 -8.81
N ASP A 79 -2.28 17.85 -9.27
CA ASP A 79 -1.14 18.51 -9.92
C ASP A 79 0.09 18.55 -9.00
N GLU A 80 -0.08 18.79 -7.70
CA GLU A 80 1.02 18.82 -6.72
C GLU A 80 1.71 17.46 -6.57
N GLN A 81 0.96 16.36 -6.65
CA GLN A 81 1.52 15.01 -6.62
C GLN A 81 2.34 14.72 -7.88
N VAL A 82 1.88 15.16 -9.05
CA VAL A 82 2.62 15.00 -10.31
C VAL A 82 3.86 15.91 -10.33
N ASP A 83 3.77 17.13 -9.79
CA ASP A 83 4.92 18.03 -9.61
C ASP A 83 5.97 17.48 -8.65
N ALA A 84 5.53 16.92 -7.51
CA ALA A 84 6.42 16.26 -6.56
C ALA A 84 7.14 15.06 -7.20
N LEU A 85 6.40 14.23 -7.94
CA LEU A 85 6.97 13.08 -8.66
C LEU A 85 7.97 13.51 -9.74
N ALA A 86 7.64 14.54 -10.53
CA ALA A 86 8.54 15.07 -11.57
C ALA A 86 9.87 15.57 -10.99
N LYS A 87 9.84 16.25 -9.83
CA LYS A 87 11.02 16.77 -9.12
C LYS A 87 11.99 15.68 -8.64
N LEU A 88 11.51 14.44 -8.44
CA LEU A 88 12.35 13.31 -8.01
C LEU A 88 13.16 12.66 -9.15
N GLY A 89 12.94 13.05 -10.41
CA GLY A 89 13.80 12.69 -11.56
C GLY A 89 13.69 11.24 -12.07
N GLY A 90 12.83 10.42 -11.48
CA GLY A 90 12.48 9.09 -11.99
C GLY A 90 13.60 8.04 -11.95
N ASN A 91 13.33 6.89 -12.58
CA ASN A 91 14.10 5.66 -12.40
C ASN A 91 15.58 5.76 -12.78
N THR A 92 15.94 6.55 -13.80
CA THR A 92 17.35 6.72 -14.20
C THR A 92 18.16 7.36 -13.07
N LEU A 93 17.66 8.47 -12.51
CA LEU A 93 18.34 9.20 -11.44
C LEU A 93 18.33 8.40 -10.14
N LEU A 94 17.18 7.80 -9.81
CA LEU A 94 16.97 7.12 -8.54
C LEU A 94 17.67 5.76 -8.48
N ASN A 95 17.76 5.01 -9.59
CA ASN A 95 18.63 3.82 -9.61
C ASN A 95 20.11 4.23 -9.54
N LYS A 96 20.53 5.33 -10.20
CA LYS A 96 21.90 5.84 -10.04
C LYS A 96 22.23 6.20 -8.57
N LYS A 97 21.25 6.67 -7.79
CA LYS A 97 21.38 6.97 -6.36
C LYS A 97 21.34 5.72 -5.48
N TYR A 98 20.27 4.93 -5.57
CA TYR A 98 20.00 3.77 -4.70
C TYR A 98 20.72 2.49 -5.11
N GLU A 99 21.42 2.47 -6.24
CA GLU A 99 22.25 1.34 -6.72
C GLU A 99 23.70 1.80 -7.02
N ALA A 100 24.11 2.97 -6.52
CA ALA A 100 25.41 3.60 -6.76
C ALA A 100 26.61 2.69 -6.43
N CYS A 101 26.48 1.93 -5.35
CA CYS A 101 27.50 1.02 -4.82
C CYS A 101 26.97 -0.42 -4.76
N LEU A 102 26.23 -0.86 -5.79
CA LEU A 102 25.74 -2.24 -5.87
C LEU A 102 26.93 -3.25 -5.93
N PRO A 103 27.09 -4.15 -4.95
CA PRO A 103 28.22 -5.08 -4.92
C PRO A 103 28.20 -6.08 -6.08
N SER A 104 29.36 -6.42 -6.66
CA SER A 104 29.48 -7.32 -7.82
C SER A 104 28.88 -8.72 -7.62
N ASN A 105 28.79 -9.19 -6.37
CA ASN A 105 28.18 -10.47 -6.00
C ASN A 105 26.64 -10.41 -5.84
N MET A 106 26.04 -9.21 -5.85
CA MET A 106 24.59 -9.01 -5.76
C MET A 106 24.06 -8.51 -7.11
N ARG A 107 23.10 -9.23 -7.68
CA ARG A 107 22.51 -8.90 -8.98
C ARG A 107 21.09 -8.40 -8.80
N LYS A 108 20.75 -7.37 -9.58
CA LYS A 108 19.39 -6.86 -9.69
C LYS A 108 18.44 -7.97 -10.17
N PRO A 109 17.29 -8.21 -9.51
CA PRO A 109 16.36 -9.27 -9.87
C PRO A 109 15.78 -9.06 -11.27
N LYS A 110 15.15 -10.10 -11.82
CA LYS A 110 14.59 -10.12 -13.18
C LYS A 110 13.05 -10.18 -13.18
N PRO A 111 12.38 -9.98 -14.33
CA PRO A 111 10.92 -10.10 -14.42
C PRO A 111 10.38 -11.51 -14.06
N HIS A 112 11.24 -12.53 -14.09
CA HIS A 112 10.94 -13.91 -13.68
C HIS A 112 11.58 -14.33 -12.35
N SER A 113 12.31 -13.44 -11.64
CA SER A 113 12.82 -13.76 -10.30
C SER A 113 11.69 -14.07 -9.33
N SER A 114 12.02 -14.85 -8.30
CA SER A 114 11.16 -15.13 -7.16
C SER A 114 10.77 -13.85 -6.39
N ILE A 115 9.75 -13.95 -5.53
CA ILE A 115 9.34 -12.83 -4.66
C ILE A 115 10.44 -12.59 -3.61
N GLU A 116 11.03 -13.67 -3.12
CA GLU A 116 12.14 -13.73 -2.16
C GLU A 116 13.32 -12.89 -2.63
N GLU A 117 13.86 -13.17 -3.83
CA GLU A 117 14.94 -12.40 -4.45
C GLU A 117 14.57 -10.92 -4.63
N ARG A 118 13.31 -10.63 -5.05
CA ARG A 118 12.85 -9.24 -5.22
C ARG A 118 12.83 -8.49 -3.89
N SER A 119 12.28 -9.08 -2.84
CA SER A 119 12.17 -8.43 -1.53
C SER A 119 13.53 -8.29 -0.86
N GLU A 120 14.40 -9.29 -1.03
CA GLU A 120 15.76 -9.22 -0.54
C GLU A 120 16.50 -8.01 -1.12
N PHE A 121 16.35 -7.78 -2.43
CA PHE A 121 16.91 -6.63 -3.13
C PHE A 121 16.22 -5.31 -2.75
N ILE A 122 14.88 -5.25 -2.78
CA ILE A 122 14.09 -4.03 -2.51
C ILE A 122 14.30 -3.52 -1.07
N ARG A 123 14.34 -4.42 -0.08
CA ARG A 123 14.65 -4.05 1.32
C ARG A 123 16.05 -3.51 1.46
N ARG A 124 17.06 -4.18 0.88
CA ARG A 124 18.44 -3.64 0.91
C ARG A 124 18.56 -2.28 0.22
N LYS A 125 17.84 -2.08 -0.88
CA LYS A 125 17.85 -0.85 -1.68
C LYS A 125 17.21 0.34 -0.97
N TYR A 126 16.06 0.16 -0.31
CA TYR A 126 15.25 1.27 0.21
C TYR A 126 15.10 1.32 1.74
N GLU A 127 15.01 0.17 2.41
CA GLU A 127 14.87 0.08 3.87
C GLU A 127 16.24 0.13 4.57
N MET A 128 17.24 -0.58 4.03
CA MET A 128 18.60 -0.58 4.57
C MET A 128 19.54 0.41 3.85
N GLN A 129 19.14 0.91 2.68
CA GLN A 129 19.92 1.83 1.83
C GLN A 129 21.36 1.36 1.52
N GLN A 130 21.57 0.04 1.49
CA GLN A 130 22.89 -0.61 1.53
C GLN A 130 23.76 -0.33 0.29
N PHE A 131 23.18 0.14 -0.81
CA PHE A 131 23.90 0.43 -2.06
C PHE A 131 24.01 1.92 -2.38
N MET A 132 23.66 2.81 -1.44
CA MET A 132 23.88 4.24 -1.60
C MET A 132 25.37 4.59 -1.45
N GLY A 133 25.79 5.67 -2.12
CA GLY A 133 27.17 6.17 -2.05
C GLY A 133 27.49 6.80 -0.70
N CYS A 134 28.76 6.75 -0.30
CA CYS A 134 29.24 7.27 0.99
C CYS A 134 29.04 8.79 1.19
N ASP A 135 28.94 9.56 0.11
CA ASP A 135 28.70 11.03 0.19
C ASP A 135 27.26 11.37 0.60
N ASP A 136 26.28 10.49 0.33
CA ASP A 136 24.85 10.79 0.49
C ASP A 136 24.33 10.52 1.91
N HIS A 137 25.07 9.79 2.75
CA HIS A 137 24.71 9.53 4.15
C HIS A 137 24.78 10.77 5.07
N MET A 138 25.38 11.87 4.60
CA MET A 138 25.53 13.12 5.36
C MET A 138 24.51 14.20 5.03
N ALA A 139 23.70 14.05 3.98
CA ALA A 139 22.72 15.07 3.54
C ALA A 139 21.40 15.08 4.36
N GLY A 140 21.41 14.49 5.56
CA GLY A 140 20.21 14.12 6.32
C GLY A 140 19.85 14.98 7.54
N THR A 141 20.56 16.08 7.84
CA THR A 141 20.25 16.95 8.99
C THR A 141 20.46 18.43 8.67
N ILE A 142 19.38 19.23 8.66
CA ILE A 142 19.45 20.69 8.55
C ILE A 142 19.16 21.31 9.93
N VAL A 143 20.21 21.71 10.65
CA VAL A 143 20.18 22.77 11.69
C VAL A 143 21.49 23.57 11.62
N GLN A 144 21.45 24.82 12.06
CA GLN A 144 22.36 25.92 11.70
C GLN A 144 23.80 25.83 12.23
N SER A 145 24.68 26.42 11.42
CA SER A 145 26.04 26.93 11.66
C SER A 145 26.59 27.04 13.10
N GLN A 146 27.84 26.62 13.28
CA GLN A 146 28.97 27.55 13.53
C GLN A 146 30.30 26.88 13.12
N GLY A 147 31.23 27.65 12.56
CA GLY A 147 32.33 27.10 11.76
C GLY A 147 33.63 26.82 12.52
N ARG A 148 34.47 25.96 11.93
CA ARG A 148 35.94 26.05 11.94
C ARG A 148 36.52 25.18 10.83
N SER A 149 37.44 25.76 10.06
CA SER A 149 38.26 25.07 9.06
C SER A 149 39.38 24.25 9.70
N ILE A 150 39.71 23.09 9.12
CA ILE A 150 41.07 22.51 9.04
C ILE A 150 41.10 21.42 7.94
N SER A 151 42.30 21.08 7.48
CA SER A 151 42.66 20.52 6.17
C SER A 151 42.59 18.99 5.98
N LEU A 152 42.82 18.59 4.73
CA LEU A 152 42.98 17.24 4.18
C LEU A 152 43.73 16.22 5.05
N ALA A 153 43.31 14.95 4.93
CA ALA A 153 44.22 13.79 4.89
C ALA A 153 43.66 12.73 3.91
N GLN A 154 44.53 12.04 3.17
CA GLN A 154 44.15 11.00 2.21
C GLN A 154 44.14 9.61 2.84
N CYS A 155 43.25 8.75 2.32
CA CYS A 155 43.40 7.31 2.07
C CYS A 155 44.34 6.46 2.97
N SER A 156 43.81 5.35 3.51
CA SER A 156 44.35 4.00 3.20
C SER A 156 43.47 2.85 3.73
N SER A 157 43.56 1.71 3.03
CA SER A 157 42.85 0.47 3.31
C SER A 157 43.60 -0.44 4.30
N SER A 158 42.83 -1.29 5.00
CA SER A 158 43.18 -2.64 5.47
C SER A 158 44.43 -2.89 6.33
N TYR A 159 44.22 -3.48 7.51
CA TYR A 159 44.72 -4.86 7.76
C TYR A 159 43.92 -5.59 8.86
N TYR A 160 43.87 -6.92 8.79
CA TYR A 160 43.39 -7.78 9.87
C TYR A 160 44.49 -7.95 10.94
N HIS A 161 44.14 -7.97 12.23
CA HIS A 161 44.46 -9.11 13.14
C HIS A 161 43.89 -8.91 14.55
N ALA A 162 43.65 -10.02 15.25
CA ALA A 162 43.20 -10.06 16.64
C ALA A 162 44.35 -10.42 17.61
N PHE A 163 44.28 -9.99 18.88
CA PHE A 163 44.27 -10.88 20.08
C PHE A 163 44.25 -10.12 21.45
N MET A 164 43.35 -10.59 22.34
CA MET A 164 43.35 -10.68 23.82
C MET A 164 43.82 -9.59 24.83
N ASP A 165 42.93 -9.42 25.84
CA ASP A 165 43.13 -9.24 27.30
C ASP A 165 43.91 -8.07 27.93
N LYS A 166 43.19 -7.25 28.72
CA LYS A 166 43.23 -7.24 30.22
C LYS A 166 42.23 -6.27 30.90
N LYS A 167 41.64 -6.71 32.02
CA LYS A 167 41.00 -5.90 33.11
C LYS A 167 42.06 -5.51 34.17
N PRO A 168 41.77 -4.78 35.28
CA PRO A 168 40.53 -4.12 35.81
C PRO A 168 40.73 -2.57 35.97
N SER A 169 39.90 -1.71 36.60
CA SER A 169 39.19 -1.80 37.90
C SER A 169 38.11 -0.70 38.17
N GLU A 170 37.24 -1.01 39.14
CA GLU A 170 36.46 -0.19 40.11
C GLU A 170 36.26 1.34 39.89
N LYS A 171 35.09 1.95 40.17
CA LYS A 171 34.46 2.09 41.51
C LYS A 171 32.96 2.47 41.48
N ASN A 172 32.27 2.20 42.60
CA ASN A 172 30.85 2.51 42.86
C ASN A 172 30.51 4.01 42.89
N PRO A 173 29.21 4.35 42.84
CA PRO A 173 28.61 5.13 43.92
C PRO A 173 27.49 4.38 44.65
N SER A 174 27.11 4.89 45.82
CA SER A 174 26.19 4.22 46.75
C SER A 174 25.10 5.17 47.26
N LYS A 175 23.95 4.60 47.66
CA LYS A 175 22.95 5.18 48.60
C LYS A 175 22.14 6.38 48.09
N THR A 176 20.89 6.67 48.53
CA THR A 176 19.69 5.88 48.90
C THR A 176 18.62 6.88 49.39
N ARG A 177 17.37 6.79 48.91
CA ARG A 177 16.07 6.91 49.65
C ARG A 177 14.94 6.98 48.60
N ILE A 178 14.05 5.97 48.51
CA ILE A 178 12.94 5.60 49.41
C ILE A 178 11.73 6.53 49.24
N GLY A 179 10.66 5.95 48.67
CA GLY A 179 9.38 6.58 48.34
C GLY A 179 8.39 5.53 47.83
N SER A 180 8.08 4.53 48.66
CA SER A 180 6.96 3.58 48.47
C SER A 180 5.61 4.33 48.46
N ALA A 181 4.50 3.85 47.91
CA ALA A 181 4.09 2.51 47.47
C ALA A 181 3.13 2.65 46.26
N PHE A 182 2.50 1.63 45.66
CA PHE A 182 2.26 0.23 46.04
C PHE A 182 2.44 -0.72 44.83
N ARG A 183 1.72 -1.86 44.79
CA ARG A 183 1.66 -2.81 43.67
C ARG A 183 0.20 -3.11 43.32
N ASN A 184 -0.06 -3.58 42.11
CA ASN A 184 -0.69 -4.88 41.92
C ASN A 184 -0.01 -5.62 40.78
N SER A 185 0.20 -6.92 40.96
CA SER A 185 1.14 -7.72 40.17
C SER A 185 0.47 -9.03 39.76
N TRP A 186 0.42 -9.30 38.45
CA TRP A 186 0.27 -10.65 37.92
C TRP A 186 1.51 -10.94 37.09
N GLY A 187 2.45 -11.66 37.69
CA GLY A 187 3.79 -11.86 37.14
C GLY A 187 3.80 -12.90 36.02
N ARG A 188 4.58 -12.62 34.97
CA ARG A 188 5.06 -13.67 34.06
C ARG A 188 6.25 -14.38 34.71
N LYS A 189 6.25 -15.71 34.63
CA LYS A 189 7.37 -16.56 35.03
C LYS A 189 8.20 -16.82 33.77
N ASP A 190 9.36 -16.19 33.68
CA ASP A 190 10.24 -16.37 32.53
C ASP A 190 10.77 -17.81 32.47
N SER A 191 10.76 -18.35 31.25
CA SER A 191 11.54 -19.53 30.86
C SER A 191 12.29 -19.16 29.58
N GLU A 192 13.61 -19.01 29.68
CA GLU A 192 14.45 -18.54 28.58
C GLU A 192 14.50 -19.55 27.43
N HIS A 193 13.74 -19.29 26.36
CA HIS A 193 14.05 -19.83 25.04
C HIS A 193 14.43 -18.68 24.11
N LYS A 194 15.69 -18.69 23.65
CA LYS A 194 16.20 -17.81 22.59
C LYS A 194 15.45 -18.09 21.29
N SER A 195 14.32 -17.41 21.08
CA SER A 195 13.65 -17.37 19.79
C SER A 195 14.56 -16.65 18.78
N LYS A 196 15.10 -17.41 17.82
CA LYS A 196 15.64 -16.81 16.59
C LYS A 196 14.52 -15.95 15.98
N LYS A 197 14.76 -14.65 15.76
CA LYS A 197 13.81 -13.81 15.03
C LYS A 197 13.72 -14.32 13.59
N SER A 198 12.74 -15.18 13.34
CA SER A 198 12.26 -15.46 11.99
C SER A 198 11.70 -14.15 11.45
N THR A 199 12.42 -13.53 10.52
CA THR A 199 11.88 -12.49 9.65
C THR A 199 10.75 -13.12 8.84
N SER A 200 9.51 -12.84 9.22
CA SER A 200 8.34 -13.49 8.65
C SER A 200 8.18 -13.16 7.17
N LEU A 201 8.19 -14.19 6.32
CA LEU A 201 7.83 -14.06 4.90
C LEU A 201 6.34 -13.69 4.67
N ALA A 202 5.57 -13.47 5.73
CA ALA A 202 4.13 -13.15 5.68
C ALA A 202 3.77 -11.85 4.91
N GLY A 203 4.75 -11.02 4.53
CA GLY A 203 4.55 -9.82 3.71
C GLY A 203 4.65 -10.03 2.19
N MET A 204 4.77 -11.28 1.73
CA MET A 204 5.26 -11.63 0.38
C MET A 204 4.17 -12.20 -0.53
N VAL A 205 2.98 -11.60 -0.49
CA VAL A 205 1.81 -12.15 -1.19
C VAL A 205 1.84 -11.74 -2.66
N GLU A 206 1.84 -12.71 -3.58
CA GLU A 206 1.66 -12.43 -5.00
C GLU A 206 0.19 -12.09 -5.30
N PHE A 207 -0.03 -11.08 -6.14
CA PHE A 207 -1.37 -10.58 -6.47
C PHE A 207 -1.75 -10.92 -7.91
N VAL A 208 -2.95 -11.47 -8.10
CA VAL A 208 -3.49 -11.96 -9.39
C VAL A 208 -4.44 -10.99 -10.07
N GLY A 209 -4.83 -9.90 -9.39
CA GLY A 209 -5.80 -8.93 -9.86
C GLY A 209 -5.91 -7.76 -8.89
N LEU A 210 -6.75 -6.78 -9.22
CA LEU A 210 -7.29 -5.83 -8.25
C LEU A 210 -8.81 -6.00 -8.22
N ILE A 211 -9.41 -5.79 -7.05
CA ILE A 211 -10.86 -5.62 -6.94
C ILE A 211 -11.12 -4.17 -6.55
N LYS A 212 -11.97 -3.51 -7.34
CA LYS A 212 -12.58 -2.24 -6.99
C LYS A 212 -13.95 -2.53 -6.41
N VAL A 213 -14.23 -1.95 -5.26
CA VAL A 213 -15.46 -2.12 -4.50
C VAL A 213 -16.10 -0.75 -4.34
N ASN A 214 -17.22 -0.51 -5.00
CA ASN A 214 -18.05 0.66 -4.76
C ASN A 214 -18.97 0.35 -3.58
N VAL A 215 -18.75 1.04 -2.46
CA VAL A 215 -19.67 0.98 -1.32
C VAL A 215 -20.79 1.97 -1.61
N VAL A 216 -21.94 1.49 -2.08
CA VAL A 216 -23.05 2.34 -2.57
C VAL A 216 -23.78 2.97 -1.39
N LYS A 217 -24.49 2.14 -0.61
CA LYS A 217 -25.30 2.61 0.52
C LYS A 217 -25.47 1.57 1.62
N GLY A 218 -25.76 2.04 2.82
CA GLY A 218 -26.34 1.27 3.92
C GLY A 218 -27.83 1.54 4.04
N THR A 219 -28.60 0.57 4.52
CA THR A 219 -30.04 0.67 4.74
C THR A 219 -30.39 0.09 6.11
N HIS A 220 -31.16 0.84 6.90
CA HIS A 220 -31.61 0.50 8.26
C HIS A 220 -30.48 -0.03 9.16
N LEU A 221 -29.35 0.66 9.22
CA LEU A 221 -28.23 0.29 10.09
C LEU A 221 -28.59 0.37 11.58
N ALA A 222 -27.81 -0.33 12.40
CA ALA A 222 -27.87 -0.29 13.86
C ALA A 222 -27.72 1.14 14.42
N VAL A 223 -28.17 1.36 15.66
CA VAL A 223 -27.98 2.64 16.38
C VAL A 223 -26.96 2.38 17.48
N ARG A 224 -25.92 3.18 17.54
CA ARG A 224 -24.89 3.12 18.61
C ARG A 224 -24.71 4.45 19.35
N ASP A 225 -25.10 5.57 18.75
CA ASP A 225 -25.40 6.82 19.47
C ASP A 225 -26.80 6.79 20.15
N VAL A 226 -27.21 7.93 20.70
CA VAL A 226 -28.51 8.15 21.38
C VAL A 226 -29.73 7.82 20.50
N MET A 227 -29.69 8.14 19.21
CA MET A 227 -30.80 7.92 18.27
C MET A 227 -30.35 7.53 16.84
N THR A 228 -29.05 7.52 16.58
CA THR A 228 -28.49 7.42 15.23
C THR A 228 -27.10 6.76 15.30
N SER A 229 -26.31 6.92 14.24
CA SER A 229 -24.88 6.61 14.19
C SER A 229 -24.18 7.52 13.17
N ASP A 230 -22.87 7.65 13.27
CA ASP A 230 -21.92 8.19 12.29
C ASP A 230 -21.21 7.01 11.54
N PRO A 231 -21.90 6.19 10.72
CA PRO A 231 -21.32 4.96 10.18
C PRO A 231 -20.21 5.16 9.12
N TYR A 232 -19.27 4.20 9.11
CA TYR A 232 -18.32 3.97 8.03
C TYR A 232 -18.08 2.47 7.82
N VAL A 233 -17.57 2.10 6.63
CA VAL A 233 -17.31 0.71 6.24
C VAL A 233 -15.81 0.47 6.12
N ILE A 234 -15.34 -0.66 6.67
CA ILE A 234 -14.00 -1.21 6.46
C ILE A 234 -14.12 -2.42 5.53
N LEU A 235 -13.38 -2.38 4.42
CA LEU A 235 -13.21 -3.53 3.53
C LEU A 235 -11.85 -4.17 3.82
N SER A 236 -11.82 -5.49 3.99
CA SER A 236 -10.60 -6.25 4.29
C SER A 236 -10.46 -7.47 3.39
N LEU A 237 -9.30 -7.61 2.76
CA LEU A 237 -8.94 -8.73 1.89
C LEU A 237 -7.53 -9.22 2.22
N GLY A 238 -7.48 -10.34 2.95
CA GLY A 238 -6.23 -10.89 3.51
C GLY A 238 -5.61 -9.96 4.56
N HIS A 239 -4.47 -9.36 4.22
CA HIS A 239 -3.75 -8.42 5.09
C HIS A 239 -3.97 -6.94 4.72
N GLN A 240 -4.77 -6.65 3.70
CA GLN A 240 -5.09 -5.28 3.30
C GLN A 240 -6.43 -4.87 3.88
N SER A 241 -6.50 -3.66 4.43
CA SER A 241 -7.75 -3.02 4.84
C SER A 241 -7.82 -1.59 4.33
N VAL A 242 -8.99 -1.20 3.81
CA VAL A 242 -9.32 0.17 3.38
C VAL A 242 -10.66 0.56 3.99
N LYS A 243 -10.92 1.85 4.17
CA LYS A 243 -12.17 2.33 4.79
C LYS A 243 -12.79 3.47 4.02
N THR A 244 -14.11 3.57 4.08
CA THR A 244 -14.86 4.70 3.51
C THR A 244 -14.69 5.96 4.34
N ARG A 245 -15.18 7.10 3.84
CA ARG A 245 -15.53 8.23 4.70
C ARG A 245 -16.65 7.87 5.69
N VAL A 246 -16.70 8.65 6.75
CA VAL A 246 -17.77 8.66 7.76
C VAL A 246 -18.93 9.50 7.24
N ILE A 247 -20.16 9.01 7.35
CA ILE A 247 -21.37 9.80 7.10
C ILE A 247 -22.07 10.01 8.44
N LYS A 248 -22.27 11.27 8.82
CA LYS A 248 -22.76 11.61 10.15
C LYS A 248 -24.26 11.45 10.31
N ASN A 249 -24.68 11.00 11.49
CA ASN A 249 -26.04 11.01 12.00
C ASN A 249 -27.05 10.39 11.01
N ASN A 250 -26.69 9.28 10.37
CA ASN A 250 -27.49 8.67 9.32
C ASN A 250 -27.44 7.14 9.32
N LEU A 251 -28.60 6.50 9.54
CA LEU A 251 -28.79 5.05 9.50
C LEU A 251 -29.04 4.49 8.09
N ASN A 252 -29.18 5.37 7.09
CA ASN A 252 -29.30 5.05 5.67
C ASN A 252 -28.24 5.84 4.86
N PRO A 253 -26.94 5.67 5.17
CA PRO A 253 -25.86 6.42 4.54
C PRO A 253 -25.71 6.05 3.06
N VAL A 254 -25.48 7.05 2.20
CA VAL A 254 -25.12 6.84 0.79
C VAL A 254 -23.67 7.27 0.60
N TRP A 255 -22.76 6.30 0.54
CA TRP A 255 -21.33 6.54 0.38
C TRP A 255 -20.96 6.72 -1.10
N ASN A 256 -21.43 5.88 -2.02
CA ASN A 256 -20.96 5.84 -3.41
C ASN A 256 -19.42 5.97 -3.51
N GLU A 257 -18.70 5.23 -2.66
CA GLU A 257 -17.26 5.37 -2.48
C GLU A 257 -16.54 4.14 -3.01
N SER A 258 -15.75 4.35 -4.08
CA SER A 258 -14.94 3.30 -4.71
C SER A 258 -13.60 3.15 -4.02
N LEU A 259 -13.36 1.96 -3.45
CA LEU A 259 -12.11 1.58 -2.79
C LEU A 259 -11.47 0.39 -3.52
N MET A 260 -10.14 0.28 -3.49
CA MET A 260 -9.43 -0.78 -4.20
C MET A 260 -8.56 -1.65 -3.28
N LEU A 261 -8.56 -2.95 -3.53
CA LEU A 261 -7.77 -3.96 -2.82
C LEU A 261 -7.05 -4.86 -3.83
N SER A 262 -5.82 -5.27 -3.52
CA SER A 262 -5.06 -6.19 -4.38
C SER A 262 -5.49 -7.62 -4.13
N ILE A 263 -5.90 -8.37 -5.15
CA ILE A 263 -6.42 -9.74 -5.00
C ILE A 263 -5.22 -10.70 -4.89
N PRO A 264 -5.02 -11.38 -3.76
CA PRO A 264 -3.90 -12.32 -3.57
C PRO A 264 -4.10 -13.62 -4.36
N GLU A 265 -3.02 -14.38 -4.59
CA GLU A 265 -3.07 -15.66 -5.31
C GLU A 265 -3.96 -16.70 -4.60
N ASN A 266 -3.77 -16.88 -3.29
CA ASN A 266 -4.74 -17.57 -2.45
C ASN A 266 -5.83 -16.57 -2.05
N ILE A 267 -6.93 -16.54 -2.81
CA ILE A 267 -8.02 -15.56 -2.70
C ILE A 267 -8.87 -15.86 -1.45
N PRO A 268 -8.82 -15.03 -0.38
CA PRO A 268 -9.71 -15.15 0.76
C PRO A 268 -11.06 -14.46 0.46
N PRO A 269 -12.08 -14.67 1.30
CA PRO A 269 -13.30 -13.85 1.28
C PRO A 269 -12.97 -12.36 1.49
N LEU A 270 -13.74 -11.50 0.82
CA LEU A 270 -13.79 -10.07 1.10
C LEU A 270 -14.64 -9.88 2.37
N LYS A 271 -14.02 -9.44 3.45
CA LYS A 271 -14.72 -9.06 4.69
C LYS A 271 -15.16 -7.60 4.58
N VAL A 272 -16.39 -7.34 5.00
CA VAL A 272 -17.01 -6.01 5.05
C VAL A 272 -17.47 -5.79 6.48
N LEU A 273 -16.93 -4.80 7.18
CA LEU A 273 -17.27 -4.49 8.56
C LEU A 273 -17.81 -3.06 8.64
N VAL A 274 -18.87 -2.84 9.42
CA VAL A 274 -19.44 -1.50 9.65
C VAL A 274 -19.15 -1.09 11.08
N TYR A 275 -18.78 0.17 11.26
CA TYR A 275 -18.47 0.77 12.56
C TYR A 275 -19.09 2.16 12.68
N ASP A 276 -19.45 2.53 13.91
CA ASP A 276 -19.85 3.87 14.28
C ASP A 276 -18.62 4.72 14.62
N LYS A 277 -18.54 5.96 14.13
CA LYS A 277 -17.39 6.83 14.36
C LYS A 277 -17.55 7.63 15.64
N ASP A 278 -16.86 7.18 16.67
CA ASP A 278 -16.89 7.85 17.96
C ASP A 278 -15.79 8.94 18.07
N THR A 279 -16.03 9.99 18.86
CA THR A 279 -15.05 11.10 19.01
C THR A 279 -14.15 10.93 20.23
N PHE A 280 -14.66 10.30 21.30
CA PHE A 280 -13.97 10.16 22.58
C PHE A 280 -13.89 8.71 23.10
N SER A 281 -14.44 7.77 22.34
CA SER A 281 -14.45 6.32 22.64
C SER A 281 -13.76 5.51 21.53
N THR A 282 -13.71 4.19 21.70
CA THR A 282 -13.46 3.26 20.60
C THR A 282 -14.71 3.12 19.73
N ASP A 283 -14.53 3.19 18.40
CA ASP A 283 -15.59 3.02 17.40
C ASP A 283 -16.42 1.74 17.61
N ASP A 284 -17.74 1.90 17.72
CA ASP A 284 -18.66 0.82 18.06
C ASP A 284 -18.96 -0.07 16.85
N PHE A 285 -19.05 -1.38 17.06
CA PHE A 285 -19.29 -2.34 15.98
C PHE A 285 -20.76 -2.37 15.54
N MET A 286 -20.99 -2.30 14.23
CA MET A 286 -22.29 -2.22 13.58
C MET A 286 -22.57 -3.41 12.62
N GLY A 287 -21.83 -4.51 12.76
CA GLY A 287 -22.05 -5.75 12.01
C GLY A 287 -21.06 -5.98 10.87
N GLU A 288 -21.07 -7.21 10.35
CA GLU A 288 -20.13 -7.66 9.31
C GLU A 288 -20.78 -8.55 8.25
N ALA A 289 -20.15 -8.68 7.09
CA ALA A 289 -20.48 -9.66 6.06
C ALA A 289 -19.19 -10.20 5.42
N GLU A 290 -19.23 -11.44 4.95
CA GLU A 290 -18.18 -12.02 4.12
C GLU A 290 -18.73 -12.34 2.73
N ILE A 291 -17.95 -12.02 1.69
CA ILE A 291 -18.30 -12.21 0.30
C ILE A 291 -17.22 -13.06 -0.36
N ASP A 292 -17.60 -14.20 -0.93
CA ASP A 292 -16.71 -14.97 -1.79
C ASP A 292 -16.56 -14.26 -3.15
N ILE A 293 -15.35 -13.78 -3.43
CA ILE A 293 -15.01 -13.11 -4.70
C ILE A 293 -14.37 -14.06 -5.72
N GLN A 294 -14.18 -15.34 -5.39
CA GLN A 294 -13.61 -16.32 -6.33
C GLN A 294 -14.42 -16.44 -7.64
N PRO A 295 -15.77 -16.48 -7.63
CA PRO A 295 -16.55 -16.54 -8.87
C PRO A 295 -16.30 -15.32 -9.79
N LEU A 296 -16.23 -14.12 -9.21
CA LEU A 296 -15.94 -12.88 -9.93
C LEU A 296 -14.54 -12.91 -10.57
N VAL A 297 -13.53 -13.39 -9.83
CA VAL A 297 -12.15 -13.51 -10.32
C VAL A 297 -12.02 -14.58 -11.40
N ILE A 298 -12.76 -15.69 -11.29
CA ILE A 298 -12.80 -16.72 -12.33
C ILE A 298 -13.44 -16.16 -13.61
N ALA A 299 -14.56 -15.44 -13.49
CA ALA A 299 -15.22 -14.74 -14.60
C ALA A 299 -14.28 -13.74 -15.30
N ALA A 300 -13.59 -12.89 -14.54
CA ALA A 300 -12.62 -11.93 -15.09
C ALA A 300 -11.44 -12.62 -15.81
N LYS A 301 -10.85 -13.65 -15.20
CA LYS A 301 -9.75 -14.42 -15.80
C LYS A 301 -10.18 -15.22 -17.05
N ALA A 302 -11.43 -15.66 -17.11
CA ALA A 302 -11.99 -16.28 -18.31
C ALA A 302 -12.14 -15.25 -19.43
N TYR A 303 -12.68 -14.06 -19.11
CA TYR A 303 -12.84 -12.96 -20.06
C TYR A 303 -11.52 -12.47 -20.65
N GLU A 304 -10.47 -12.29 -19.84
CA GLU A 304 -9.12 -11.94 -20.33
C GLU A 304 -8.59 -12.95 -21.37
N LYS A 305 -8.83 -14.25 -21.13
CA LYS A 305 -8.40 -15.35 -22.02
C LYS A 305 -9.28 -15.50 -23.26
N SER A 306 -10.54 -15.08 -23.20
CA SER A 306 -11.49 -15.14 -24.33
C SER A 306 -11.45 -13.89 -25.21
N THR A 307 -10.29 -13.23 -25.31
CA THR A 307 -9.94 -12.33 -26.43
C THR A 307 -9.83 -13.06 -27.79
N ILE A 308 -10.22 -14.33 -27.84
CA ILE A 308 -10.64 -15.07 -29.03
C ILE A 308 -12.15 -15.36 -28.90
N ASN A 309 -12.96 -14.54 -29.58
CA ASN A 309 -14.38 -14.70 -29.95
C ASN A 309 -15.28 -15.67 -29.15
N GLU A 310 -16.09 -15.15 -28.22
CA GLU A 310 -17.58 -15.11 -28.32
C GLU A 310 -18.21 -14.54 -27.02
N SER A 311 -19.40 -13.93 -27.13
CA SER A 311 -20.11 -13.35 -25.99
C SER A 311 -20.82 -14.40 -25.14
N MET A 312 -20.08 -14.99 -24.19
CA MET A 312 -20.60 -15.95 -23.22
C MET A 312 -21.37 -15.26 -22.08
N GLN A 313 -22.62 -15.68 -21.83
CA GLN A 313 -23.28 -15.40 -20.55
C GLN A 313 -22.59 -16.21 -19.46
N LEU A 314 -21.80 -15.54 -18.63
CA LEU A 314 -21.18 -16.12 -17.44
C LEU A 314 -22.30 -16.31 -16.39
N GLY A 315 -22.48 -17.55 -15.94
CA GLY A 315 -23.75 -18.01 -15.37
C GLY A 315 -24.19 -17.36 -14.06
N LYS A 316 -25.46 -17.59 -13.69
CA LYS A 316 -26.00 -17.22 -12.38
C LYS A 316 -25.42 -18.12 -11.29
N PHE A 317 -24.43 -17.63 -10.54
CA PHE A 317 -23.85 -18.36 -9.43
C PHE A 317 -24.64 -18.15 -8.13
N VAL A 318 -25.13 -19.25 -7.58
CA VAL A 318 -25.78 -19.31 -6.27
C VAL A 318 -24.69 -19.36 -5.20
N ALA A 319 -24.82 -18.53 -4.16
CA ALA A 319 -23.81 -18.40 -3.12
C ALA A 319 -23.80 -19.56 -2.10
N SER A 320 -22.80 -19.53 -1.21
CA SER A 320 -22.66 -20.43 -0.07
C SER A 320 -23.93 -20.50 0.80
N LYS A 321 -24.06 -21.57 1.58
CA LYS A 321 -25.23 -21.96 2.40
C LYS A 321 -25.56 -21.01 3.57
N ASP A 322 -24.98 -19.83 3.59
CA ASP A 322 -24.98 -18.92 4.73
C ASP A 322 -25.89 -17.71 4.40
N ASN A 323 -26.85 -17.39 5.27
CA ASN A 323 -27.97 -16.46 5.04
C ASN A 323 -27.58 -14.96 4.93
N THR A 324 -26.37 -14.67 4.45
CA THR A 324 -25.77 -13.33 4.37
C THR A 324 -26.25 -12.52 3.16
N LEU A 325 -26.69 -13.17 2.08
CA LEU A 325 -27.09 -12.49 0.84
C LEU A 325 -28.61 -12.24 0.79
N VAL A 326 -28.98 -10.98 0.57
CA VAL A 326 -30.37 -10.52 0.42
C VAL A 326 -30.81 -10.58 -1.04
N ARG A 327 -29.86 -10.45 -1.99
CA ARG A 327 -30.07 -10.63 -3.43
C ARG A 327 -28.88 -11.38 -4.03
N ASP A 328 -29.16 -12.35 -4.89
CA ASP A 328 -28.14 -13.04 -5.70
C ASP A 328 -27.39 -12.00 -6.55
N GLY A 329 -26.08 -11.88 -6.36
CA GLY A 329 -25.28 -10.95 -7.15
C GLY A 329 -25.04 -11.46 -8.56
N ILE A 330 -25.75 -10.90 -9.54
CA ILE A 330 -25.56 -11.23 -10.96
C ILE A 330 -24.20 -10.69 -11.39
N ILE A 331 -23.32 -11.57 -11.85
CA ILE A 331 -22.08 -11.17 -12.53
C ILE A 331 -22.46 -10.77 -13.96
N SER A 332 -22.17 -9.53 -14.33
CA SER A 332 -22.49 -8.92 -15.62
C SER A 332 -21.24 -8.44 -16.34
N LEU A 333 -21.23 -8.53 -17.67
CA LEU A 333 -20.26 -7.86 -18.52
C LEU A 333 -20.85 -6.54 -18.99
N ASP A 334 -20.31 -5.42 -18.52
CA ASP A 334 -20.77 -4.07 -18.83
C ASP A 334 -19.58 -3.21 -19.25
N GLU A 335 -19.68 -2.54 -20.42
CA GLU A 335 -18.58 -1.76 -21.03
C GLU A 335 -17.22 -2.49 -21.11
N GLY A 336 -17.23 -3.82 -21.27
CA GLY A 336 -16.01 -4.63 -21.29
C GLY A 336 -15.41 -4.93 -19.91
N LYS A 337 -16.14 -4.64 -18.83
CA LYS A 337 -15.76 -4.87 -17.43
C LYS A 337 -16.66 -5.93 -16.80
N ILE A 338 -16.06 -6.84 -16.05
CA ILE A 338 -16.80 -7.83 -15.26
C ILE A 338 -17.17 -7.19 -13.92
N LYS A 339 -18.46 -6.92 -13.75
CA LYS A 339 -19.07 -6.30 -12.56
C LYS A 339 -19.98 -7.31 -11.83
N GLN A 340 -20.22 -7.08 -10.54
CA GLN A 340 -21.23 -7.80 -9.77
C GLN A 340 -21.84 -6.87 -8.71
N GLU A 341 -23.14 -6.63 -8.82
CA GLU A 341 -23.92 -5.89 -7.83
C GLU A 341 -24.42 -6.85 -6.75
N ILE A 342 -24.28 -6.52 -5.47
CA ILE A 342 -24.72 -7.35 -4.34
C ILE A 342 -25.45 -6.54 -3.28
N SER A 343 -26.40 -7.20 -2.62
CA SER A 343 -27.02 -6.71 -1.39
C SER A 343 -26.81 -7.73 -0.27
N VAL A 344 -26.09 -7.34 0.79
CA VAL A 344 -25.74 -8.21 1.93
C VAL A 344 -26.43 -7.76 3.22
N ARG A 345 -26.92 -8.71 4.01
CA ARG A 345 -27.42 -8.50 5.37
C ARG A 345 -26.25 -8.62 6.33
N LEU A 346 -26.03 -7.59 7.14
CA LEU A 346 -25.01 -7.60 8.17
C LEU A 346 -25.35 -8.66 9.22
N GLN A 347 -24.33 -9.44 9.59
CA GLN A 347 -24.33 -10.45 10.63
C GLN A 347 -23.81 -9.85 11.94
N ASN A 348 -24.01 -10.58 13.05
CA ASN A 348 -23.58 -10.16 14.39
C ASN A 348 -24.14 -8.78 14.82
N ILE A 349 -25.32 -8.43 14.28
CA ILE A 349 -26.00 -7.15 14.51
C ILE A 349 -27.52 -7.32 14.43
N GLU A 350 -28.28 -6.44 15.09
CA GLU A 350 -29.75 -6.53 15.12
C GLU A 350 -30.44 -6.11 13.81
N ARG A 351 -29.78 -5.27 12.99
CA ARG A 351 -30.24 -4.85 11.66
C ARG A 351 -29.12 -4.19 10.85
N GLY A 352 -29.31 -4.16 9.54
CA GLY A 352 -28.47 -3.43 8.59
C GLY A 352 -28.26 -4.22 7.31
N GLU A 353 -28.42 -3.55 6.18
CA GLU A 353 -28.15 -4.09 4.85
C GLU A 353 -27.19 -3.15 4.12
N LEU A 354 -26.24 -3.69 3.37
CA LEU A 354 -25.32 -2.94 2.51
C LEU A 354 -25.55 -3.30 1.05
N GLU A 355 -25.47 -2.29 0.18
CA GLU A 355 -25.45 -2.43 -1.27
C GLU A 355 -24.05 -2.07 -1.78
N LEU A 356 -23.45 -2.98 -2.54
CA LEU A 356 -22.06 -2.88 -3.02
C LEU A 356 -22.00 -3.28 -4.50
N GLU A 357 -21.07 -2.67 -5.24
CA GLU A 357 -20.73 -3.08 -6.61
C GLU A 357 -19.27 -3.51 -6.65
N LEU A 358 -19.00 -4.68 -7.20
CA LEU A 358 -17.66 -5.26 -7.31
C LEU A 358 -17.21 -5.25 -8.77
N GLU A 359 -16.03 -4.71 -9.06
CA GLU A 359 -15.40 -4.70 -10.39
C GLU A 359 -14.02 -5.36 -10.29
N CYS A 360 -13.79 -6.47 -10.99
CA CYS A 360 -12.44 -7.05 -11.10
C CYS A 360 -11.65 -6.33 -12.20
N VAL A 361 -10.52 -5.75 -11.82
CA VAL A 361 -9.63 -4.99 -12.71
C VAL A 361 -8.37 -5.82 -13.04
N PRO A 362 -8.19 -6.22 -14.31
CA PRO A 362 -7.00 -6.92 -14.78
C PRO A 362 -5.70 -6.15 -14.53
N LEU A 363 -4.61 -6.87 -14.23
CA LEU A 363 -3.26 -6.27 -14.11
C LEU A 363 -2.61 -6.00 -15.47
N THR A 364 -3.18 -6.57 -16.52
CA THR A 364 -2.65 -6.67 -17.88
C THR A 364 -2.88 -5.42 -18.74
N GLN A 365 -3.84 -4.53 -18.40
CA GLN A 365 -4.19 -3.29 -19.14
C GLN A 365 -3.14 -2.18 -19.20
#